data_AF-A0A9P7JM66-F1
#
_entry.id   AF-A0A9P7JM66-F1
#
_cell.length_a   1.000
_cell.length_b   1.000
_cell.length_c   1.000
_cell.angle_alpha   90.00
_cell.angle_beta   90.00
_cell.angle_gamma   90.00
#
_symmetry.space_group_name_H-M   'P 1'
#
loop_
_entity.id
_entity.type
_entity.pdbx_description
1 polymer ?
#
loop_
_entity_poly.entity_id
_entity_poly.type
_entity_poly.pdbx_seq_one_letter_code
_entity_poly.pdbx_strand_id
1 'polypeptide(L)'
;MSNEYPPLALDDLVHIMSLSPAPPLATLDDSQLPLRPKTTSPRPQIDNGIREVRMNITEMHDLDGGEKELPDMVVRETGVVNPDPEQVIRQAEIISCLIVQRDMLVRQAEEQRLRWNSEKDGWARMAEALITQQTKHRSSSDKDEVSKFSLLLEMLV
;
A
#
# COMPACT_ATOMS: atom_id res chain seq x y z
N MET A 1 -19.66 -32.44 35.77
CA MET A 1 -20.40 -31.76 34.70
C MET A 1 -19.38 -31.31 33.67
N SER A 2 -19.26 -32.07 32.58
CA SER A 2 -18.36 -31.82 31.46
C SER A 2 -18.94 -30.68 30.62
N ASN A 3 -18.32 -29.50 30.70
CA ASN A 3 -18.60 -28.43 29.74
C ASN A 3 -17.85 -28.76 28.44
N GLU A 4 -18.52 -29.50 27.55
CA GLU A 4 -18.15 -29.55 26.14
C GLU A 4 -18.46 -28.19 25.53
N TYR A 5 -17.41 -27.43 25.23
CA TYR A 5 -17.54 -26.22 24.42
C TYR A 5 -17.67 -26.63 22.95
N PRO A 6 -18.64 -26.08 22.19
CA PRO A 6 -18.75 -26.36 20.78
C PRO A 6 -17.48 -25.88 20.04
N PRO A 7 -16.99 -26.62 19.02
CA PRO A 7 -15.86 -26.21 18.21
C PRO A 7 -16.15 -24.85 17.57
N LEU A 8 -15.29 -23.87 17.82
CA LEU A 8 -15.35 -22.57 17.14
C LEU A 8 -15.09 -22.81 15.65
N ALA A 9 -16.13 -22.72 14.82
CA ALA A 9 -16.01 -22.79 13.37
C ALA A 9 -15.22 -21.57 12.89
N LEU A 10 -13.96 -21.77 12.52
CA LEU A 10 -13.05 -20.73 12.04
C LEU A 10 -13.45 -20.17 10.66
N ASP A 11 -14.44 -20.77 10.01
CA ASP A 11 -14.97 -20.37 8.69
C ASP A 11 -15.67 -19.01 8.71
N ASP A 12 -16.14 -18.55 9.88
CA ASP A 12 -16.77 -17.23 10.03
C ASP A 12 -15.74 -16.09 10.20
N LEU A 13 -14.49 -16.44 10.56
CA LEU A 13 -13.41 -15.45 10.73
C LEU A 13 -12.75 -15.06 9.40
N VAL A 14 -12.97 -15.82 8.33
CA VAL A 14 -12.39 -15.56 7.00
C VAL A 14 -13.31 -14.75 6.07
N HIS A 15 -14.51 -14.38 6.53
CA HIS A 15 -15.48 -13.62 5.72
C HIS A 15 -15.29 -12.09 5.73
N ILE A 16 -14.28 -11.56 6.43
CA ILE A 16 -14.09 -10.10 6.62
C ILE A 16 -13.53 -9.38 5.38
N MET A 17 -13.26 -10.10 4.28
CA MET A 17 -12.80 -9.50 3.03
C MET A 17 -13.57 -10.04 1.84
N SER A 18 -14.88 -9.80 1.80
CA SER A 18 -15.58 -9.76 0.52
C SER A 18 -15.03 -8.57 -0.28
N LEU A 19 -14.28 -8.89 -1.33
CA LEU A 19 -13.80 -7.91 -2.31
C LEU A 19 -15.00 -7.20 -2.92
N SER A 20 -15.07 -5.88 -2.71
CA SER A 20 -15.98 -4.98 -3.43
C SER A 20 -15.87 -5.23 -4.95
N PRO A 21 -16.98 -5.22 -5.72
CA PRO A 21 -16.91 -5.45 -7.15
C PRO A 21 -16.07 -4.35 -7.81
N ALA A 22 -14.88 -4.71 -8.29
CA ALA A 22 -14.02 -3.81 -9.05
C ALA A 22 -14.71 -3.42 -10.36
N PRO A 23 -14.59 -2.15 -10.82
CA PRO A 23 -15.00 -1.79 -12.17
C PRO A 23 -14.15 -2.58 -13.18
N PRO A 24 -14.71 -2.98 -14.34
CA PRO A 24 -13.97 -3.76 -15.33
C PRO A 24 -12.72 -2.98 -15.79
N LEU A 25 -11.56 -3.61 -15.59
CA LEU A 25 -10.26 -3.22 -16.13
C LEU A 25 -10.38 -3.05 -17.65
N ALA A 26 -10.26 -1.81 -18.12
CA ALA A 26 -9.89 -1.55 -19.50
C ALA A 26 -8.47 -2.10 -19.69
N THR A 27 -8.39 -3.21 -20.40
CA THR A 27 -7.14 -3.76 -20.92
C THR A 27 -6.63 -2.80 -22.00
N LEU A 28 -5.47 -2.18 -21.78
CA LEU A 28 -4.46 -2.08 -22.85
C LEU A 28 -3.10 -1.71 -22.27
N ASP A 29 -2.17 -2.60 -22.55
CA ASP A 29 -0.74 -2.39 -22.72
C ASP A 29 -0.38 -0.97 -23.19
N ASP A 30 0.40 -0.24 -22.41
CA ASP A 30 1.30 0.79 -22.96
C ASP A 30 2.50 1.03 -22.03
N SER A 31 3.48 0.12 -22.14
CA SER A 31 4.74 0.17 -21.42
C SER A 31 5.75 1.16 -22.01
N GLN A 32 5.34 2.26 -22.66
CA GLN A 32 6.27 3.28 -23.17
C GLN A 32 5.74 4.71 -23.03
N LEU A 33 6.06 5.37 -21.91
CA LEU A 33 6.07 6.84 -21.86
C LEU A 33 7.48 7.37 -21.55
N PRO A 34 8.11 8.12 -22.49
CA PRO A 34 9.38 8.79 -22.25
C PRO A 34 9.26 9.84 -21.13
N LEU A 35 10.31 9.95 -20.32
CA LEU A 35 10.53 11.04 -19.36
C LEU A 35 10.34 12.41 -20.05
N ARG A 36 9.21 13.08 -19.79
CA ARG A 36 8.95 14.42 -20.35
C ARG A 36 9.80 15.47 -19.61
N PRO A 37 10.59 16.30 -20.31
CA PRO A 37 11.45 17.28 -19.67
C PRO A 37 10.65 18.40 -18.99
N LYS A 38 11.26 18.91 -17.92
CA LYS A 38 10.79 20.01 -17.07
C LYS A 38 10.79 21.31 -17.89
N THR A 39 9.65 21.68 -18.47
CA THR A 39 9.48 23.00 -19.10
C THR A 39 8.54 23.86 -18.25
N THR A 40 9.17 24.88 -17.67
CA THR A 40 8.66 26.19 -17.28
C THR A 40 7.16 26.43 -17.52
N SER A 41 6.46 26.62 -16.40
CA SER A 41 5.10 27.14 -16.31
C SER A 41 4.88 28.36 -17.23
N PRO A 42 3.89 28.32 -18.15
CA PRO A 42 3.41 29.52 -18.79
C PRO A 42 2.37 30.18 -17.86
N ARG A 43 2.65 31.45 -17.55
CA ARG A 43 1.79 32.39 -16.83
C ARG A 43 0.38 32.41 -17.46
N PRO A 44 -0.72 32.56 -16.69
CA PRO A 44 -2.07 32.52 -17.25
C PRO A 44 -2.24 33.68 -18.23
N GLN A 45 -2.34 33.35 -19.52
CA GLN A 45 -2.68 34.31 -20.57
C GLN A 45 -4.18 34.62 -20.49
N ILE A 46 -4.47 35.91 -20.60
CA ILE A 46 -5.79 36.51 -20.45
C ILE A 46 -6.75 35.90 -21.48
N ASP A 47 -7.81 35.23 -21.02
CA ASP A 47 -8.83 34.50 -21.80
C ASP A 47 -9.41 35.29 -23.00
N ASN A 48 -9.45 36.62 -22.88
CA ASN A 48 -9.99 37.50 -23.91
C ASN A 48 -9.16 37.47 -25.20
N GLY A 49 -7.83 37.40 -25.08
CA GLY A 49 -6.94 37.35 -26.24
C GLY A 49 -7.04 36.02 -26.99
N ILE A 50 -7.33 34.92 -26.28
CA ILE A 50 -7.46 33.59 -26.87
C ILE A 50 -8.74 33.48 -27.72
N ARG A 51 -9.84 34.09 -27.27
CA ARG A 51 -11.08 34.16 -28.04
C ARG A 51 -10.95 34.99 -29.31
N GLU A 52 -10.29 36.15 -29.22
CA GLU A 52 -10.05 37.04 -30.35
C GLU A 52 -9.16 36.38 -31.40
N VAL A 53 -8.09 35.72 -30.96
CA VAL A 53 -7.22 34.93 -31.84
C VAL A 53 -7.98 33.78 -32.52
N ARG A 54 -8.90 33.09 -31.82
CA ARG A 54 -9.75 32.05 -32.42
C ARG A 54 -10.70 32.59 -33.49
N MET A 55 -11.30 33.77 -33.26
CA MET A 55 -12.21 34.38 -34.24
C MET A 55 -11.45 34.77 -35.51
N ASN A 56 -10.30 35.42 -35.33
CA ASN A 56 -9.46 35.88 -36.45
C ASN A 56 -8.85 34.70 -37.25
N ILE A 57 -8.46 33.61 -36.57
CA ILE A 57 -7.96 32.39 -37.23
C ILE A 57 -9.06 31.69 -38.04
N THR A 58 -10.29 31.65 -37.51
CA THR A 58 -11.43 31.05 -38.22
C THR A 58 -11.78 31.88 -39.47
N GLU A 59 -11.66 33.21 -39.38
CA GLU A 59 -11.92 34.13 -40.50
C GLU A 59 -10.82 34.07 -41.59
N MET A 60 -9.57 33.79 -41.23
CA MET A 60 -8.49 33.54 -42.21
C MET A 60 -8.58 32.17 -42.91
N HIS A 61 -9.32 31.22 -42.35
CA HIS A 61 -9.42 29.85 -42.89
C HIS A 61 -10.20 29.77 -44.24
N ASP A 62 -10.95 30.81 -44.59
CA ASP A 62 -11.71 30.89 -45.85
C ASP A 62 -10.91 31.43 -47.04
N LEU A 63 -9.70 31.94 -46.83
CA LEU A 63 -8.85 32.50 -47.88
C LEU A 63 -7.50 31.77 -47.92
N ASP A 64 -7.33 30.96 -48.96
CA ASP A 64 -6.05 30.48 -49.52
C ASP A 64 -5.36 29.25 -48.87
N GLY A 65 -5.69 28.08 -49.42
CA GLY A 65 -4.76 27.12 -50.05
C GLY A 65 -3.53 26.52 -49.34
N GLY A 66 -2.85 27.18 -48.40
CA GLY A 66 -1.45 26.84 -48.10
C GLY A 66 -1.11 26.39 -46.67
N GLU A 67 -1.83 26.86 -45.65
CA GLU A 67 -1.29 26.87 -44.28
C GLU A 67 -2.30 26.36 -43.23
N LYS A 68 -2.91 25.19 -43.46
CA LYS A 68 -3.97 24.67 -42.57
C LYS A 68 -3.46 24.06 -41.26
N GLU A 69 -2.19 23.68 -41.20
CA GLU A 69 -1.65 22.92 -40.06
C GLU A 69 -1.41 23.75 -38.80
N LEU A 70 -0.88 24.97 -38.95
CA LEU A 70 -0.62 25.89 -37.83
C LEU A 70 -1.91 26.36 -37.12
N PRO A 71 -2.95 26.86 -37.80
CA PRO A 71 -4.18 27.29 -37.14
C PRO A 71 -4.94 26.13 -36.51
N ASP A 72 -4.97 24.95 -37.16
CA ASP A 72 -5.58 23.75 -36.59
C ASP A 72 -4.82 23.29 -35.34
N MET A 73 -3.48 23.32 -35.36
CA MET A 73 -2.67 23.01 -34.20
C MET A 73 -2.90 23.99 -33.04
N VAL A 74 -3.01 25.30 -33.31
CA VAL A 74 -3.35 26.31 -32.30
C VAL A 74 -4.76 26.13 -31.75
N VAL A 75 -5.74 25.74 -32.57
CA VAL A 75 -7.10 25.43 -32.10
C VAL A 75 -7.12 24.18 -31.24
N ARG A 76 -6.37 23.13 -31.59
CA ARG A 76 -6.24 21.91 -30.77
C ARG A 76 -5.54 22.20 -29.44
N GLU A 77 -4.50 23.03 -29.46
CA GLU A 77 -3.67 23.34 -28.30
C GLU A 77 -4.32 24.37 -27.37
N THR A 78 -5.07 25.33 -27.92
CA THR A 78 -5.94 26.20 -27.13
C THR A 78 -7.26 25.54 -26.76
N GLY A 79 -7.65 24.45 -27.43
CA GLY A 79 -8.83 23.63 -27.15
C GLY A 79 -8.69 22.73 -25.93
N VAL A 80 -7.53 22.75 -25.27
CA VAL A 80 -7.33 22.10 -23.97
C VAL A 80 -8.37 22.65 -23.01
N VAL A 81 -9.26 21.76 -22.56
CA VAL A 81 -10.28 22.04 -21.56
C VAL A 81 -9.56 22.55 -20.31
N ASN A 82 -9.64 23.86 -20.06
CA ASN A 82 -9.19 24.41 -18.79
C ASN A 82 -10.07 23.79 -17.70
N PRO A 83 -9.51 23.00 -16.78
CA PRO A 83 -10.29 22.36 -15.74
C PRO A 83 -10.93 23.46 -14.88
N ASP A 84 -12.20 23.25 -14.52
CA ASP A 84 -12.91 24.14 -13.62
C ASP A 84 -12.07 24.32 -12.33
N PRO A 85 -11.64 25.55 -11.99
CA PRO A 85 -10.78 25.77 -10.83
C PRO A 85 -11.44 25.30 -9.53
N GLU A 86 -12.77 25.37 -9.43
CA GLU A 86 -13.47 24.84 -8.26
C GLU A 86 -13.39 23.32 -8.19
N GLN A 87 -13.46 22.64 -9.34
CA GLN A 87 -13.27 21.19 -9.41
C GLN A 87 -11.87 20.79 -8.96
N VAL A 88 -10.84 21.53 -9.38
CA VAL A 88 -9.44 21.28 -8.94
C VAL A 88 -9.31 21.45 -7.44
N ILE A 89 -9.89 22.50 -6.86
CA ILE A 89 -9.87 22.74 -5.41
C ILE A 89 -10.56 21.59 -4.66
N ARG A 90 -11.78 21.21 -5.07
CA ARG A 90 -12.51 20.09 -4.47
C ARG A 90 -11.72 18.78 -4.56
N GLN A 91 -11.07 18.53 -5.70
CA GLN A 91 -10.23 17.34 -5.88
C GLN A 91 -9.00 17.38 -4.96
N ALA A 92 -8.35 18.53 -4.79
CA ALA A 92 -7.21 18.68 -3.90
C ALA A 92 -7.59 18.43 -2.43
N GLU A 93 -8.76 18.90 -2.00
CA GLU A 93 -9.30 18.63 -0.66
C GLU A 93 -9.55 17.13 -0.45
N ILE A 94 -10.17 16.46 -1.42
CA ILE A 94 -10.41 15.02 -1.36
C ILE A 94 -9.08 14.25 -1.28
N ILE A 95 -8.11 14.60 -2.13
CA ILE A 95 -6.78 13.97 -2.14
C ILE A 95 -6.09 14.17 -0.78
N SER A 96 -6.19 15.36 -0.19
CA SER A 96 -5.65 15.66 1.14
C SER A 96 -6.27 14.75 2.22
N CYS A 97 -7.60 14.63 2.23
CA CYS A 97 -8.31 13.73 3.13
C CYS A 97 -7.88 12.26 2.94
N LEU A 98 -7.75 11.79 1.70
CA LEU A 98 -7.32 10.43 1.38
C LEU A 98 -5.88 10.16 1.82
N ILE A 99 -4.98 11.15 1.70
CA ILE A 99 -3.60 11.04 2.19
C ILE A 99 -3.59 10.83 3.71
N VAL A 100 -4.38 11.62 4.45
CA VAL A 100 -4.49 11.47 5.91
C VAL A 100 -5.03 10.09 6.29
N GLN A 101 -6.05 9.60 5.58
CA GLN A 101 -6.61 8.27 5.81
C GLN A 101 -5.59 7.16 5.51
N ARG A 102 -4.88 7.26 4.38
CA ARG A 102 -3.80 6.32 4.03
C ARG A 102 -2.73 6.29 5.12
N ASP A 103 -2.28 7.45 5.57
CA ASP A 103 -1.21 7.53 6.58
C ASP A 103 -1.65 6.93 7.91
N MET A 104 -2.92 7.08 8.29
CA MET A 104 -3.50 6.39 9.44
C MET A 104 -3.45 4.87 9.27
N LEU A 105 -3.88 4.35 8.13
CA LEU A 105 -3.88 2.90 7.85
C LEU A 105 -2.47 2.32 7.82
N VAL A 106 -1.51 3.04 7.24
CA VAL A 106 -0.09 2.63 7.23
C VAL A 106 0.43 2.52 8.67
N ARG A 107 0.19 3.52 9.52
CA ARG A 107 0.61 3.47 10.92
C ARG A 107 -0.01 2.30 11.67
N GLN A 108 -1.31 2.04 11.47
CA GLN A 108 -1.99 0.91 12.10
C GLN A 108 -1.39 -0.43 11.67
N ALA A 109 -1.09 -0.59 10.38
CA ALA A 109 -0.45 -1.80 9.86
C ALA A 109 0.96 -2.00 10.44
N GLU A 110 1.73 -0.92 10.56
CA GLU A 110 3.06 -0.95 11.18
C GLU A 110 3.00 -1.33 12.66
N GLU A 111 2.07 -0.76 13.42
CA GLU A 111 1.85 -1.09 14.83
C GLU A 111 1.49 -2.57 15.02
N GLN A 112 0.57 -3.10 14.21
CA GLN A 112 0.22 -4.53 14.29
C GLN A 112 1.41 -5.43 13.95
N ARG A 113 2.24 -5.04 12.97
CA ARG A 113 3.44 -5.79 12.62
C ARG A 113 4.46 -5.78 13.76
N LEU A 114 4.64 -4.64 14.43
CA LEU A 114 5.50 -4.51 15.61
C LEU A 114 4.98 -5.37 16.78
N ARG A 115 3.68 -5.30 17.07
CA ARG A 115 3.03 -6.13 18.10
C ARG A 115 3.22 -7.62 17.83
N TRP A 116 2.96 -8.05 16.60
CA TRP A 116 3.11 -9.43 16.17
C TRP A 116 4.55 -9.94 16.27
N ASN A 117 5.53 -9.12 15.90
CA ASN A 117 6.93 -9.49 16.05
C ASN A 117 7.33 -9.61 17.52
N SER A 118 6.85 -8.69 18.36
CA SER A 118 7.13 -8.73 19.81
C SER A 118 6.53 -9.96 20.48
N GLU A 119 5.35 -10.38 20.03
CA GLU A 119 4.67 -11.60 20.47
C GLU A 119 5.47 -12.85 20.07
N LYS A 120 5.92 -12.94 18.80
CA LYS A 120 6.81 -14.02 18.35
C LYS A 120 8.09 -14.08 19.16
N ASP A 121 8.73 -12.94 19.42
CA ASP A 121 9.98 -12.89 20.20
C ASP A 121 9.73 -13.33 21.66
N GLY A 122 8.54 -13.01 22.20
CA GLY A 122 8.09 -13.51 23.50
C GLY A 122 7.93 -15.03 23.51
N TRP A 123 7.26 -15.58 22.49
CA TRP A 123 7.09 -17.03 22.34
C TRP A 123 8.42 -17.76 22.12
N ALA A 124 9.32 -17.22 21.31
CA ALA A 124 10.65 -17.78 21.08
C ALA A 124 11.45 -17.89 22.38
N ARG A 125 11.51 -16.79 23.16
CA ARG A 125 12.18 -16.80 24.47
C ARG A 125 11.55 -17.77 25.46
N MET A 126 10.24 -17.89 25.45
CA MET A 126 9.53 -18.83 26.33
C MET A 126 9.83 -20.28 25.94
N ALA A 127 9.82 -20.59 24.65
CA ALA A 127 10.19 -21.91 24.14
C ALA A 127 11.64 -22.24 24.50
N GLU A 128 12.58 -21.31 24.33
CA GLU A 128 13.98 -21.48 24.74
C GLU A 128 14.12 -21.72 26.24
N ALA A 129 13.39 -20.97 27.06
CA ALA A 129 13.40 -21.16 28.52
C ALA A 129 12.89 -22.55 28.90
N LEU A 130 11.81 -23.02 28.27
CA LEU A 130 11.26 -24.37 28.49
C LEU A 130 12.24 -25.46 28.06
N ILE A 131 12.87 -25.33 26.90
CA ILE A 131 13.90 -26.26 26.41
C ILE A 131 15.10 -26.28 27.37
N THR A 132 15.54 -25.11 27.84
CA THR A 132 16.65 -24.98 28.80
C THR A 132 16.29 -25.61 30.13
N GLN A 133 15.06 -25.42 30.62
CA GLN A 133 14.58 -26.05 31.85
C GLN A 133 14.51 -27.57 31.71
N GLN A 134 14.00 -28.08 30.59
CA GLN A 134 13.90 -29.51 30.33
C GLN A 134 15.29 -30.17 30.22
N THR A 135 16.21 -29.55 29.48
CA THR A 135 17.59 -30.07 29.35
C THR A 135 18.35 -30.01 30.68
N LYS A 136 18.14 -28.97 31.49
CA LYS A 136 18.66 -28.90 32.86
C LYS A 136 18.09 -30.02 33.75
N HIS A 137 16.79 -30.23 33.75
CA HIS A 137 16.15 -31.29 34.56
C HIS A 137 16.61 -32.69 34.14
N ARG A 138 16.75 -32.94 32.83
CA ARG A 138 17.27 -34.21 32.32
C ARG A 138 18.72 -34.45 32.76
N SER A 139 19.59 -33.44 32.62
CA SER A 139 20.99 -33.56 33.01
C SER A 139 21.23 -33.66 34.53
N SER A 140 20.34 -33.11 35.38
CA SER A 140 20.41 -33.36 36.82
C SER A 140 20.00 -34.78 37.17
N SER A 141 18.93 -35.30 36.55
CA SER A 141 18.49 -36.69 36.76
C SER A 141 19.59 -37.70 36.38
N ASP A 142 20.27 -37.50 35.24
CA ASP A 142 21.37 -38.39 34.82
C ASP A 142 22.54 -38.37 35.81
N LYS A 143 22.89 -37.21 36.37
CA LYS A 143 23.98 -37.08 37.36
C LYS A 143 23.65 -37.73 38.71
N ASP A 144 22.40 -37.62 39.14
CA ASP A 144 21.95 -38.22 40.40
C ASP A 144 21.97 -39.76 40.31
N GLU A 145 21.57 -40.33 39.17
CA GLU A 145 21.63 -41.78 38.95
C GLU A 145 23.08 -42.28 38.92
N VAL A 146 24.00 -41.63 38.19
CA VAL A 146 25.42 -42.00 38.18
C VAL A 146 26.03 -41.93 39.58
N SER A 147 25.67 -40.93 40.38
CA SER A 147 26.15 -40.80 41.76
C SER A 147 25.63 -41.92 42.67
N LYS A 148 24.35 -42.29 42.54
CA LYS A 148 23.77 -43.43 43.26
C LYS A 148 24.39 -44.76 42.86
N PHE A 149 24.62 -44.99 41.56
CA PHE A 149 25.29 -46.19 41.08
C PHE A 149 26.73 -46.28 41.58
N SER A 150 27.46 -45.16 41.62
CA SER A 150 28.82 -45.10 42.19
C SER A 150 28.83 -45.46 43.67
N LEU A 151 27.91 -44.90 44.46
CA LEU A 151 27.80 -45.21 45.90
C LEU A 151 27.40 -46.67 46.14
N LEU A 152 26.50 -47.23 45.32
CA LEU A 152 26.13 -48.65 45.42
C LEU A 152 27.30 -49.57 45.07
N LEU A 153 28.14 -49.21 44.09
CA LEU A 153 29.34 -49.97 43.75
C LEU A 153 30.37 -49.94 44.88
N GLU A 154 30.58 -48.78 45.53
CA GLU A 154 31.48 -48.65 46.67
C GLU A 154 31.01 -49.43 47.91
N MET A 155 29.70 -49.62 48.09
CA MET A 155 29.15 -50.41 49.19
C MET A 155 29.23 -51.94 48.99
N LEU A 156 29.53 -52.40 47.77
CA LEU A 156 29.61 -53.82 47.40
C LEU A 156 31.05 -54.38 47.37
N VAL A 157 32.06 -53.53 47.59
CA VAL A 157 33.49 -53.88 47.67
C VAL A 157 33.95 -53.84 49.12
#